data_AF-A0A8T3TAD0-F1
#
_entry.id   AF-A0A8T3TAD0-F1
#
_cell.length_a   1.000
_cell.length_b   1.000
_cell.length_c   1.000
_cell.angle_alpha   90.00
_cell.angle_beta   90.00
_cell.angle_gamma   90.00
#
_symmetry.space_group_name_H-M   'P 1'
#
loop_
_entity.id
_entity.type
_entity.pdbx_description
1 polymer ?
#
loop_
_entity_poly.entity_id
_entity_poly.type
_entity_poly.pdbx_seq_one_letter_code
_entity_poly.pdbx_strand_id
1 'polypeptide(L)' 'ATEVEITFSDRAARTRVEIEHRGWERLGAAGVLRRDANRGGWASLLPWYMAACAGGRPPAARSG' A
#
# COMPACT_ATOMS: atom_id res chain seq x y z
N ALA A 1 -8.75 -9.22 -13.50
CA ALA A 1 -8.08 -9.06 -12.19
C ALA A 1 -6.93 -8.07 -12.33
N THR A 2 -6.66 -7.25 -11.32
CA THR A 2 -5.48 -6.37 -11.24
C THR A 2 -4.27 -7.12 -10.69
N GLU A 3 -3.08 -6.53 -10.79
CA GLU A 3 -1.84 -7.10 -10.27
C GLU A 3 -1.17 -6.14 -9.27
N VAL A 4 -0.61 -6.69 -8.20
CA VAL A 4 0.20 -5.96 -7.22
C VAL A 4 1.59 -6.56 -7.21
N GLU A 5 2.59 -5.74 -7.47
CA GLU A 5 4.00 -6.08 -7.31
C GLU A 5 4.59 -5.29 -6.15
N ILE A 6 5.34 -5.97 -5.29
CA ILE A 6 6.02 -5.36 -4.14
C ILE A 6 7.51 -5.70 -4.23
N THR A 7 8.33 -4.68 -4.41
CA THR A 7 9.78 -4.81 -4.52
C THR A 7 10.45 -4.28 -3.26
N PHE A 8 11.34 -5.09 -2.69
CA PHE A 8 12.17 -4.72 -1.55
C PHE A 8 13.60 -4.51 -2.04
N SER A 9 14.15 -3.33 -1.80
CA SER A 9 15.53 -3.00 -2.12
C SER A 9 16.24 -2.43 -0.90
N ASP A 10 17.55 -2.66 -0.84
CA ASP A 10 18.39 -2.04 0.19
C ASP A 10 18.41 -0.52 0.01
N ARG A 11 18.39 0.20 1.13
CA ARG A 11 18.64 1.64 1.19
C ARG A 11 19.45 1.95 2.45
N ALA A 12 20.73 1.58 2.42
CA ALA A 12 21.64 1.69 3.57
C ALA A 12 21.07 0.96 4.79
N ALA A 13 20.93 1.59 5.96
CA ALA A 13 20.36 0.95 7.15
C ALA A 13 18.81 0.82 7.12
N ARG A 14 18.19 0.89 5.95
CA ARG A 14 16.73 0.83 5.76
C ARG A 14 16.39 -0.02 4.54
N THR A 15 15.14 -0.47 4.47
CA THR A 15 14.58 -1.10 3.27
C THR A 15 13.70 -0.08 2.53
N ARG A 16 13.89 0.04 1.22
CA ARG A 16 12.92 0.70 0.33
C ARG A 16 11.91 -0.34 -0.12
N VAL A 17 10.64 -0.05 0.14
CA VAL A 17 9.50 -0.85 -0.33
C VAL A 17 8.80 -0.07 -1.43
N GLU A 18 8.78 -0.62 -2.63
CA GLU A 18 8.02 -0.09 -3.76
C GLU A 18 6.79 -0.95 -3.98
N ILE A 19 5.64 -0.31 -4.18
CA ILE A 19 4.37 -0.99 -4.44
C ILE A 19 3.85 -0.47 -5.77
N GLU A 20 3.81 -1.33 -6.77
CA GLU A 20 3.14 -1.06 -8.04
C GLU A 20 1.82 -1.83 -8.07
N HIS A 21 0.72 -1.12 -8.32
CA HIS A 21 -0.59 -1.73 -8.54
C HIS A 21 -1.08 -1.34 -9.92
N ARG A 22 -1.14 -2.31 -10.83
CA ARG A 22 -1.38 -2.14 -12.26
C ARG A 22 -2.54 -2.99 -12.77
N GLY A 23 -2.91 -2.81 -14.03
CA GLY A 23 -3.99 -3.56 -14.67
C GLY A 23 -5.40 -2.98 -14.45
N TRP A 24 -5.51 -1.69 -14.11
CA TRP A 24 -6.77 -1.03 -13.77
C TRP A 24 -7.71 -0.87 -14.98
N GLU A 25 -7.13 -0.67 -16.16
CA GLU A 25 -7.82 -0.54 -17.44
C GLU A 25 -8.68 -1.77 -17.79
N ARG A 26 -8.28 -2.95 -17.30
CA ARG A 26 -9.02 -4.21 -17.44
C ARG A 26 -10.37 -4.20 -16.71
N LEU A 27 -10.62 -3.21 -15.84
CA LEU A 27 -11.85 -3.06 -15.07
C LEU A 27 -12.86 -2.11 -15.74
N GLY A 28 -12.52 -1.52 -16.90
CA GLY A 28 -13.38 -0.55 -17.58
C GLY A 28 -13.72 0.65 -16.69
N ALA A 29 -14.96 1.14 -16.77
CA ALA A 29 -15.40 2.33 -16.02
C ALA A 29 -15.24 2.22 -14.49
N ALA A 30 -15.28 1.00 -13.93
CA ALA A 30 -15.09 0.78 -12.50
C ALA A 30 -13.62 0.94 -12.05
N GLY A 31 -12.68 0.97 -13.00
CA GLY A 31 -11.24 1.00 -12.71
C GLY A 31 -10.79 2.19 -11.88
N VAL A 32 -11.31 3.38 -12.15
CA VAL A 32 -10.94 4.62 -11.43
C VAL A 32 -11.36 4.54 -9.96
N LEU A 33 -12.63 4.21 -9.70
CA LEU A 33 -13.15 4.08 -8.34
C LEU A 33 -12.40 3.00 -7.55
N ARG A 34 -12.09 1.87 -8.20
CA ARG A 34 -11.36 0.77 -7.56
C ARG A 34 -9.90 1.15 -7.29
N ARG A 35 -9.26 1.92 -8.17
CA ARG A 35 -7.90 2.44 -7.98
C ARG A 35 -7.85 3.40 -6.79
N ASP A 36 -8.79 4.33 -6.71
CA ASP A 36 -8.81 5.33 -5.64
C ASP A 36 -9.11 4.66 -4.28
N ALA A 37 -10.02 3.69 -4.24
CA ALA A 37 -10.25 2.88 -3.04
C ALA A 37 -9.00 2.11 -2.60
N ASN A 38 -8.26 1.49 -3.53
CA ASN A 38 -7.01 0.80 -3.18
C ASN A 38 -5.93 1.78 -2.72
N ARG A 39 -5.83 2.97 -3.32
CA ARG A 39 -4.92 4.02 -2.84
C ARG A 39 -5.22 4.39 -1.38
N GLY A 40 -6.50 4.51 -1.03
CA GLY A 40 -6.94 4.70 0.36
C GLY A 40 -6.57 3.53 1.28
N GLY A 41 -6.79 2.29 0.82
CA GLY A 41 -6.39 1.08 1.55
C GLY A 41 -4.89 1.02 1.84
N TRP A 42 -4.04 1.26 0.83
CA TRP A 42 -2.58 1.32 1.00
C TRP A 42 -2.16 2.44 1.94
N ALA A 43 -2.73 3.64 1.79
CA ALA A 43 -2.44 4.77 2.67
C ALA A 43 -2.80 4.47 4.14
N SER A 44 -3.85 3.67 4.37
CA SER A 44 -4.22 3.21 5.70
C SER A 44 -3.30 2.11 6.23
N LEU A 45 -2.81 1.20 5.38
CA LEU A 45 -2.00 0.04 5.78
C LEU A 45 -0.54 0.40 6.07
N LEU A 46 0.08 1.25 5.24
CA LEU A 46 1.51 1.55 5.29
C LEU A 46 2.00 2.03 6.67
N PRO A 47 1.27 2.89 7.41
CA PRO A 47 1.68 3.29 8.76
C PRO A 47 1.81 2.13 9.75
N TRP A 48 0.90 1.14 9.67
CA TRP A 48 0.93 -0.04 10.53
C TRP A 48 2.11 -0.94 10.20
N TYR A 49 2.35 -1.16 8.90
CA TYR A 49 3.50 -1.92 8.43
C TYR A 49 4.83 -1.29 8.90
N MET A 50 4.99 0.03 8.72
CA MET A 50 6.19 0.74 9.17
C MET A 50 6.40 0.64 10.69
N ALA A 51 5.33 0.73 11.48
CA ALA A 51 5.42 0.58 12.94
C ALA A 51 5.86 -0.83 13.34
N ALA A 52 5.31 -1.86 12.70
CA ALA A 52 5.71 -3.25 12.94
C ALA A 52 7.20 -3.48 12.60
N CYS A 53 7.68 -2.94 11.48
CA CYS A 53 9.10 -3.01 11.10
C CYS A 53 10.02 -2.28 12.11
N ALA A 54 9.53 -1.20 12.73
CA ALA A 54 10.28 -0.47 13.74
C ALA A 54 10.20 -1.11 15.15
N GLY A 55 9.50 -2.24 15.31
CA GLY A 55 9.23 -2.86 16.61
C GLY A 55 8.31 -2.03 17.52
N GLY A 56 7.61 -1.04 16.95
CA GLY A 56 6.76 -0.10 17.67
C GLY A 56 5.29 -0.51 17.73
N ARG A 57 4.53 0.17 18.59
CA ARG A 57 3.06 0.09 18.57
C ARG A 57 2.52 0.83 17.34
N PRO A 58 1.60 0.24 16.58
CA PRO A 58 1.01 0.92 15.43
C PRO A 58 0.16 2.14 15.83
N PRO A 59 -0.15 3.05 14.86
CA PRO A 59 -0.97 4.23 15.12
C PRO A 59 -2.36 3.86 15.64
N ALA A 60 -3.01 4.77 16.38
CA ALA A 60 -4.39 4.55 16.80
C ALA A 60 -5.29 4.39 15.56
N ALA A 61 -6.18 3.39 15.57
CA ALA A 61 -7.16 3.22 14.50
C ALA A 61 -8.02 4.49 14.42
N ARG A 62 -8.28 4.98 13.20
CA ARG A 62 -9.22 6.09 13.00
C ARG A 62 -10.62 5.58 13.36
N SER A 63 -11.28 6.23 14.30
CA SER A 63 -12.72 6.07 14.51
C SER A 63 -13.43 6.41 13.20
N GLY A 64 -14.20 5.46 12.67
CA GLY A 64 -15.05 5.69 11.50
C GLY A 64 -16.19 6.65 11.78
#